data_AF-A0A8C9FA65-F1
#
_entry.id   AF-A0A8C9FA65-F1
#
_cell.length_a   1.000
_cell.length_b   1.000
_cell.length_c   1.000
_cell.angle_alpha   90.00
_cell.angle_beta   90.00
_cell.angle_gamma   90.00
#
_symmetry.space_group_name_H-M   'P 1'
#
loop_
_entity.id
_entity.type
_entity.pdbx_description
1 polymer ?
#
loop_
_entity_poly.entity_id
_entity_poly.type
_entity_poly.pdbx_seq_one_letter_code
_entity_poly.pdbx_strand_id
1 'polypeptide(L)'
;MEHIRTTKVEHVKLLDRFSTSNKSLTGTLYLTATHLLFIDANQRETWILHHHIAAVEKLPLTTSGCPLVIQCKNFRVVHFVVPRERDCHDIYNSLLQLSKTAKYEDLYAFSYNPKQNESEQFKGWQLIDLAEEYKRMGVPNDYWQLSDANRDYKICETYPRELYVPRTASKPIIVGSSKFRSKGRFPVLSYYHKDKKAAICRCSQPLSGFSARCLEDEHMLQAISKANPSNRYMYVMDTRPKVCKSTDQPLFLHVRRVLR
;
A
#
# COMPACT_ATOMS: atom_id res chain seq x y z
N MET A 1 12.52 1.07 -23.92
CA MET A 1 13.89 0.74 -24.37
C MET A 1 14.77 1.96 -24.61
N GLU A 2 14.20 3.17 -24.71
CA GLU A 2 14.96 4.42 -24.98
C GLU A 2 16.02 4.80 -23.93
N HIS A 3 15.93 4.24 -22.72
CA HIS A 3 16.80 4.58 -21.59
C HIS A 3 17.92 3.57 -21.32
N ILE A 4 18.01 2.46 -22.08
CA ILE A 4 19.02 1.42 -21.87
C ILE A 4 20.09 1.54 -22.94
N ARG A 5 21.28 1.98 -22.55
CA ARG A 5 22.45 2.09 -23.45
C ARG A 5 23.27 0.81 -23.52
N THR A 6 23.30 0.05 -22.43
CA THR A 6 24.07 -1.19 -22.31
C THR A 6 23.15 -2.27 -21.75
N THR A 7 22.83 -3.27 -22.57
CA THR A 7 21.88 -4.35 -22.24
C THR A 7 22.56 -5.55 -21.59
N LYS A 8 23.85 -5.76 -21.86
CA LYS A 8 24.62 -6.92 -21.38
C LYS A 8 26.03 -6.47 -21.02
N VAL A 9 26.49 -6.86 -19.84
CA VAL A 9 27.88 -6.67 -19.41
C VAL A 9 28.42 -7.99 -18.85
N GLU A 10 29.48 -8.48 -19.48
CA GLU A 10 30.15 -9.71 -19.07
C GLU A 10 31.23 -9.43 -18.02
N HIS A 11 31.65 -10.48 -17.31
CA HIS A 11 32.70 -10.43 -16.28
C HIS A 11 32.41 -9.45 -15.11
N VAL A 12 31.14 -9.23 -14.79
CA VAL A 12 30.74 -8.46 -13.60
C VAL A 12 30.94 -9.33 -12.36
N LYS A 13 31.51 -8.75 -11.30
CA LYS A 13 31.67 -9.44 -10.02
C LYS A 13 30.56 -9.05 -9.06
N LEU A 14 29.84 -10.03 -8.54
CA LEU A 14 28.94 -9.87 -7.39
C LEU A 14 29.74 -10.17 -6.10
N LEU A 15 29.87 -9.15 -5.24
CA LEU A 15 30.56 -9.27 -3.96
C LEU A 15 29.56 -9.73 -2.88
N ASP A 16 29.81 -10.90 -2.31
CA ASP A 16 29.12 -11.35 -1.11
C ASP A 16 29.85 -10.81 0.13
N ARG A 17 29.25 -9.82 0.80
CA ARG A 17 29.81 -9.22 2.03
C ARG A 17 29.54 -10.05 3.29
N PHE A 18 28.76 -11.14 3.20
CA PHE A 18 28.41 -11.98 4.34
C PHE A 18 29.10 -13.35 4.30
N SER A 19 29.64 -13.76 3.14
CA SER A 19 30.46 -14.97 3.06
C SER A 19 31.84 -14.74 3.68
N THR A 20 32.18 -15.57 4.67
CA THR A 20 33.54 -15.66 5.26
C THR A 20 34.63 -16.01 4.26
N SER A 21 34.28 -16.43 3.04
CA SER A 21 35.25 -16.87 2.03
C SER A 21 35.77 -15.76 1.10
N ASN A 22 35.30 -14.50 1.19
CA ASN A 22 35.65 -13.41 0.27
C ASN A 22 35.51 -13.77 -1.23
N LYS A 23 34.73 -14.81 -1.55
CA LYS A 23 34.56 -15.28 -2.92
C LYS A 23 33.60 -14.35 -3.65
N SER A 24 34.15 -13.55 -4.56
CA SER A 24 33.36 -12.81 -5.53
C SER A 24 32.86 -13.77 -6.62
N LEU A 25 31.56 -13.77 -6.88
CA LEU A 25 30.98 -14.52 -8.00
C LEU A 25 31.14 -13.69 -9.27
N THR A 26 31.77 -14.27 -10.30
CA THR A 26 31.86 -13.61 -11.60
C THR A 26 30.75 -14.12 -12.50
N GLY A 27 30.10 -13.21 -13.23
CA GLY A 27 28.94 -13.53 -14.04
C GLY A 27 28.64 -12.47 -15.09
N THR A 28 27.50 -12.63 -15.73
CA THR A 28 26.99 -11.68 -16.72
C THR A 28 25.81 -10.92 -16.14
N LEU A 29 25.83 -9.60 -16.28
CA LEU A 29 24.76 -8.71 -15.86
C LEU A 29 23.94 -8.29 -17.08
N TYR A 30 22.65 -8.59 -17.05
CA TYR A 30 21.67 -8.23 -18.06
C TYR A 30 20.77 -7.13 -17.51
N LEU A 31 20.57 -6.09 -18.31
CA LEU A 31 19.68 -4.98 -18.00
C LEU A 31 18.51 -4.98 -18.98
N THR A 32 17.31 -5.16 -18.44
CA THR A 32 16.05 -5.09 -19.20
C THR A 32 15.25 -3.85 -18.78
N ALA A 33 14.10 -3.63 -19.43
CA ALA A 33 13.20 -2.54 -19.06
C ALA A 33 12.53 -2.74 -17.68
N THR A 34 12.47 -3.98 -17.17
CA THR A 34 11.67 -4.30 -15.96
C THR A 34 12.55 -4.74 -14.79
N HIS A 35 13.68 -5.39 -15.08
CA HIS A 35 14.57 -5.94 -14.08
C HIS A 35 16.04 -5.96 -14.53
N LEU A 36 16.92 -5.99 -13.54
CA LEU A 36 18.32 -6.33 -13.64
C LEU A 36 18.48 -7.81 -13.29
N LEU A 37 19.15 -8.57 -14.15
CA LEU A 37 19.39 -10.01 -13.98
C LEU A 37 20.90 -10.27 -13.97
N PHE A 38 21.40 -10.87 -12.90
CA PHE A 38 22.77 -11.36 -12.82
C PHE A 38 22.79 -12.88 -12.90
N ILE A 39 23.56 -13.43 -13.84
CA ILE A 39 23.75 -14.88 -14.00
C ILE A 39 25.20 -15.21 -13.66
N ASP A 40 25.41 -16.02 -12.63
CA ASP A 40 26.75 -16.44 -12.21
C ASP A 40 27.34 -17.55 -13.13
N ALA A 41 28.62 -17.87 -12.95
CA ALA A 41 29.28 -18.95 -13.68
C ALA A 41 28.64 -20.34 -13.46
N ASN A 42 27.90 -20.54 -12.37
CA ASN A 42 27.17 -21.77 -12.05
C ASN A 42 25.72 -21.75 -12.55
N GLN A 43 25.34 -20.80 -13.43
CA GLN A 43 23.99 -20.60 -13.95
C GLN A 43 22.94 -20.27 -12.86
N ARG A 44 23.36 -19.72 -11.71
CA ARG A 44 22.44 -19.17 -10.71
C ARG A 44 22.05 -17.76 -11.10
N GLU A 45 20.75 -17.52 -11.08
CA GLU A 45 20.15 -16.25 -11.44
C GLU A 45 19.81 -15.41 -10.20
N THR A 46 20.18 -14.14 -10.23
CA THR A 46 19.81 -13.14 -9.22
C THR A 46 19.01 -12.04 -9.90
N TRP A 47 17.73 -11.95 -9.54
CA TRP A 47 16.78 -11.02 -10.14
C TRP A 47 16.56 -9.81 -9.23
N ILE A 48 16.65 -8.60 -9.78
CA ILE A 48 16.38 -7.33 -9.09
C ILE A 48 15.44 -6.51 -9.97
N LEU A 49 14.16 -6.45 -9.61
CA LEU A 49 13.20 -5.61 -10.33
C LEU A 49 13.46 -4.13 -10.02
N HIS A 50 13.33 -3.26 -11.02
CA HIS A 50 13.71 -1.84 -10.88
C HIS A 50 12.88 -1.12 -9.80
N HIS A 51 11.61 -1.47 -9.65
CA HIS A 51 10.74 -0.91 -8.61
C HIS A 51 11.08 -1.38 -7.17
N HIS A 52 11.91 -2.42 -7.02
CA HIS A 52 12.46 -2.85 -5.73
C HIS A 52 13.73 -2.09 -5.34
N ILE A 53 14.34 -1.35 -6.27
CA ILE A 53 15.50 -0.52 -5.98
C ILE A 53 15.04 0.69 -5.17
N ALA A 54 15.70 0.92 -4.03
CA ALA A 54 15.51 2.08 -3.17
C ALA A 54 16.54 3.17 -3.49
N ALA A 55 17.79 2.77 -3.65
CA ALA A 55 18.89 3.67 -4.04
C ALA A 55 19.93 2.91 -4.87
N VAL A 56 20.62 3.65 -5.73
CA VAL A 56 21.76 3.17 -6.49
C VAL A 56 22.91 4.15 -6.32
N GLU A 57 24.10 3.63 -6.02
CA GLU A 57 25.30 4.43 -5.78
C GLU A 57 26.44 3.89 -6.65
N LYS A 58 27.14 4.78 -7.35
CA LYS A 58 28.35 4.47 -8.11
C LYS A 58 29.56 4.99 -7.34
N LEU A 59 30.43 4.09 -6.91
CA LEU A 59 31.64 4.43 -6.16
C LEU A 59 32.81 4.74 -7.11
N PRO A 60 33.89 5.38 -6.60
CA PRO A 60 35.09 5.66 -7.40
C PRO A 60 35.68 4.41 -8.06
N LEU A 61 36.29 4.60 -9.23
CA LEU A 61 36.95 3.52 -9.96
C LEU A 61 38.09 2.93 -9.12
N THR A 62 38.14 1.61 -9.04
CA THR A 62 39.21 0.87 -8.36
C THR A 62 40.05 0.10 -9.38
N THR A 63 41.19 -0.45 -8.95
CA THR A 63 42.02 -1.34 -9.78
C THR A 63 41.28 -2.61 -10.24
N SER A 64 40.20 -3.00 -9.54
CA SER A 64 39.39 -4.18 -9.85
C SER A 64 38.15 -3.88 -10.70
N GLY A 65 37.91 -2.61 -11.05
CA GLY A 65 36.73 -2.15 -11.78
C GLY A 65 35.95 -1.06 -11.03
N CYS A 66 34.79 -0.69 -11.56
CA CYS A 66 33.91 0.35 -11.01
C CYS A 66 32.84 -0.27 -10.11
N PRO A 67 32.82 0.01 -8.79
CA PRO A 67 31.83 -0.55 -7.89
C PRO A 67 30.46 0.14 -8.04
N LEU A 68 29.41 -0.65 -8.17
CA LEU A 68 28.02 -0.24 -8.25
C LEU A 68 27.25 -0.90 -7.10
N VAL A 69 26.68 -0.09 -6.21
CA VAL A 69 25.95 -0.53 -5.03
C VAL A 69 24.47 -0.28 -5.25
N ILE A 70 23.66 -1.33 -5.10
CA ILE A 70 22.20 -1.27 -5.25
C ILE A 70 21.58 -1.61 -3.90
N GLN A 71 20.85 -0.66 -3.32
CA GLN A 71 20.07 -0.86 -2.11
C GLN A 71 18.63 -1.17 -2.49
N CYS A 72 18.10 -2.29 -2.03
CA CYS A 72 16.73 -2.71 -2.29
C CYS A 72 15.81 -2.34 -1.11
N LYS A 73 14.52 -2.17 -1.40
CA LYS A 73 13.47 -1.86 -0.40
C LYS A 73 13.27 -2.96 0.66
N ASN A 74 13.78 -4.16 0.42
CA ASN A 74 13.82 -5.27 1.37
C ASN A 74 15.11 -5.30 2.22
N PHE A 75 15.83 -4.18 2.29
CA PHE A 75 17.08 -4.00 3.02
C PHE A 75 18.26 -4.85 2.53
N ARG A 76 18.11 -5.58 1.41
CA ARG A 76 19.24 -6.23 0.75
C ARG A 76 20.08 -5.18 0.05
N VAL A 77 21.40 -5.26 0.26
CA VAL A 77 22.37 -4.41 -0.43
C VAL A 77 23.23 -5.30 -1.32
N VAL A 78 23.19 -5.04 -2.62
CA VAL A 78 23.87 -5.82 -3.65
C VAL A 78 25.06 -5.02 -4.17
N HIS A 79 26.23 -5.66 -4.22
CA HIS A 79 27.49 -5.04 -4.60
C HIS A 79 28.00 -5.64 -5.90
N PHE A 80 27.93 -4.87 -6.97
CA PHE A 80 28.54 -5.24 -8.24
C PHE A 80 29.86 -4.50 -8.44
N VAL A 81 30.82 -5.14 -9.11
CA VAL A 81 32.01 -4.51 -9.66
C VAL A 81 32.00 -4.75 -11.16
N VAL A 82 31.78 -3.67 -11.90
CA VAL A 82 31.70 -3.68 -13.36
C VAL A 82 33.09 -3.38 -13.94
N PRO A 83 33.61 -4.19 -14.88
CA PRO A 83 34.99 -4.04 -15.36
C PRO A 83 35.30 -2.68 -16.00
N ARG A 84 34.41 -2.19 -16.87
CA ARG A 84 34.58 -0.93 -17.60
C ARG A 84 33.77 0.17 -16.94
N GLU A 85 34.42 1.30 -16.66
CA GLU A 85 33.78 2.48 -16.07
C GLU A 85 32.61 2.99 -16.94
N ARG A 86 32.80 3.01 -18.27
CA ARG A 86 31.77 3.40 -19.25
C ARG A 86 30.50 2.56 -19.11
N ASP A 87 30.64 1.23 -19.08
CA ASP A 87 29.49 0.32 -18.92
C ASP A 87 28.80 0.55 -17.58
N CYS A 88 29.58 0.75 -16.51
CA CYS A 88 29.04 1.03 -15.17
C CYS A 88 28.25 2.34 -15.15
N HIS A 89 28.78 3.39 -15.80
CA HIS A 89 28.10 4.68 -15.91
C HIS A 89 26.80 4.57 -16.70
N ASP A 90 26.79 3.83 -17.81
CA ASP A 90 25.58 3.58 -18.61
C ASP A 90 24.53 2.79 -17.82
N ILE A 91 24.92 1.73 -17.09
CA ILE A 91 24.02 0.97 -16.20
C ILE A 91 23.48 1.88 -15.09
N TYR A 92 24.34 2.63 -14.42
CA TYR A 92 23.96 3.53 -13.33
C TYR A 92 22.90 4.54 -13.75
N ASN A 93 23.12 5.24 -14.87
CA ASN A 93 22.16 6.20 -15.41
C ASN A 93 20.84 5.53 -15.81
N SER A 94 20.90 4.35 -16.41
CA SER A 94 19.71 3.58 -16.78
C SER A 94 18.91 3.18 -15.53
N LEU A 95 19.58 2.67 -14.48
CA LEU A 95 18.92 2.30 -13.21
C LEU A 95 18.33 3.51 -12.49
N LEU A 96 18.97 4.67 -12.52
CA LEU A 96 18.42 5.91 -11.96
C LEU A 96 17.11 6.34 -12.64
N GLN A 97 17.00 6.11 -13.96
CA GLN A 97 15.80 6.44 -14.72
C GLN A 97 14.71 5.37 -14.51
N LEU A 98 15.08 4.09 -14.60
CA LEU A 98 14.13 2.96 -14.52
C LEU A 98 13.61 2.70 -13.11
N SER A 99 14.36 3.05 -12.06
CA SER A 99 13.87 2.98 -10.67
C SER A 99 12.87 4.08 -10.32
N LYS A 100 12.81 5.15 -11.13
CA LYS A 100 11.86 6.26 -11.00
C LYS A 100 10.73 6.11 -12.00
N THR A 101 9.74 5.29 -11.69
CA THR A 101 8.50 5.24 -12.49
C THR A 101 7.72 6.53 -12.32
N ALA A 102 7.63 7.33 -13.38
CA ALA A 102 6.85 8.57 -13.43
C ALA A 102 5.37 8.32 -13.74
N LYS A 103 5.06 7.22 -14.42
CA LYS A 103 3.71 6.83 -14.83
C LYS A 103 3.37 5.40 -14.39
N TYR A 104 2.08 5.10 -14.28
CA TYR A 104 1.64 3.76 -13.87
C TYR A 104 1.90 2.73 -14.96
N GLU A 105 1.75 3.10 -16.23
CA GLU A 105 1.88 2.22 -17.39
C GLU A 105 3.30 1.64 -17.52
N ASP A 106 4.29 2.33 -16.96
CA ASP A 106 5.69 1.90 -16.95
C ASP A 106 5.96 0.81 -15.88
N LEU A 107 5.00 0.53 -14.99
CA LEU A 107 5.14 -0.51 -13.97
C LEU A 107 5.10 -1.90 -14.61
N TYR A 108 5.88 -2.83 -14.05
CA TYR A 108 5.93 -4.22 -14.50
C TYR A 108 4.54 -4.89 -14.57
N ALA A 109 3.62 -4.49 -13.68
CA ALA A 109 2.25 -5.01 -13.65
C ALA A 109 1.49 -4.85 -14.99
N PHE A 110 1.80 -3.83 -15.79
CA PHE A 110 1.15 -3.59 -17.09
C PHE A 110 1.83 -4.30 -18.25
N SER A 111 3.11 -4.66 -18.11
CA SER A 111 3.87 -5.40 -19.12
C SER A 111 3.89 -6.91 -18.87
N TYR A 112 3.56 -7.34 -17.65
CA TYR A 112 3.57 -8.74 -17.27
C TYR A 112 2.41 -9.50 -17.91
N ASN A 113 2.74 -10.47 -18.77
CA ASN A 113 1.78 -11.40 -19.34
C ASN A 113 2.24 -12.85 -19.12
N PRO A 114 1.68 -13.56 -18.12
CA PRO A 114 2.01 -14.95 -17.83
C PRO A 114 1.46 -15.96 -18.85
N LYS A 115 0.95 -15.51 -20.01
CA LYS A 115 0.21 -16.34 -20.99
C LYS A 115 -1.05 -17.00 -20.40
N GLN A 116 -1.65 -16.34 -19.41
CA GLN A 116 -2.94 -16.76 -18.86
C GLN A 116 -4.06 -16.42 -19.83
N ASN A 117 -5.07 -17.27 -19.87
CA ASN A 117 -6.30 -16.97 -20.61
C ASN A 117 -7.04 -15.81 -19.93
N GLU A 118 -7.72 -14.95 -20.69
CA GLU A 118 -8.49 -13.82 -20.14
C GLU A 118 -9.49 -14.26 -19.05
N SER A 119 -10.08 -15.46 -19.21
CA SER A 119 -10.99 -16.05 -18.21
C SER A 119 -10.30 -16.33 -16.87
N GLU A 120 -9.05 -16.79 -16.88
CA GLU A 120 -8.29 -17.08 -15.64
C GLU A 120 -7.89 -15.79 -14.94
N GLN A 121 -7.49 -14.79 -15.72
CA GLN A 121 -7.20 -13.45 -15.19
C GLN A 121 -8.44 -12.84 -14.52
N PHE A 122 -9.61 -12.95 -15.18
CA PHE A 122 -10.87 -12.44 -14.64
C PHE A 122 -11.26 -13.15 -13.33
N LYS A 123 -11.09 -14.47 -13.24
CA LYS A 123 -11.28 -15.23 -11.98
C LYS A 123 -10.37 -14.73 -10.86
N GLY A 124 -9.14 -14.33 -11.16
CA GLY A 124 -8.22 -13.75 -10.19
C GLY A 124 -8.74 -12.45 -9.56
N TRP A 125 -9.36 -11.57 -10.37
CA TRP A 125 -9.99 -10.34 -9.87
C TRP A 125 -11.28 -10.58 -9.09
N GLN A 126 -12.06 -11.60 -9.49
CA GLN A 126 -13.31 -11.97 -8.82
C GLN A 126 -13.12 -12.82 -7.57
N LEU A 127 -11.88 -13.18 -7.22
CA LEU A 127 -11.60 -14.01 -6.04
C LEU A 127 -12.17 -13.42 -4.76
N ILE A 128 -12.19 -12.09 -4.65
CA ILE A 128 -12.70 -11.36 -3.48
C ILE A 128 -13.94 -10.57 -3.89
N ASP A 129 -15.11 -11.07 -3.50
CA ASP A 129 -16.37 -10.34 -3.60
C ASP A 129 -16.77 -9.78 -2.22
N LEU A 130 -16.77 -8.46 -2.12
CA LEU A 130 -17.15 -7.77 -0.89
C LEU A 130 -18.63 -7.93 -0.56
N ALA A 131 -19.51 -8.07 -1.55
CA ALA A 131 -20.95 -8.26 -1.32
C ALA A 131 -21.20 -9.61 -0.63
N GLU A 132 -20.53 -10.68 -1.09
CA GLU A 132 -20.54 -11.98 -0.44
C GLU A 132 -19.93 -11.93 0.98
N GLU A 133 -18.87 -11.14 1.21
CA GLU A 133 -18.29 -10.97 2.55
C GLU A 133 -19.26 -10.28 3.54
N TYR A 134 -19.98 -9.24 3.11
CA TYR A 134 -21.02 -8.63 3.96
C TYR A 134 -22.19 -9.58 4.21
N LYS A 135 -22.60 -10.33 3.19
CA LYS A 135 -23.64 -11.36 3.30
C LYS A 135 -23.22 -12.47 4.26
N ARG A 136 -21.95 -12.89 4.25
CA ARG A 136 -21.37 -13.85 5.22
C ARG A 136 -21.51 -13.35 6.66
N MET A 137 -21.35 -12.04 6.89
CA MET A 137 -21.59 -11.41 8.20
C MET A 137 -23.08 -11.21 8.53
N GLY A 138 -23.99 -11.48 7.59
CA GLY A 138 -25.43 -11.25 7.74
C GLY A 138 -25.82 -9.78 7.57
N VAL A 139 -25.15 -9.05 6.67
CA VAL A 139 -25.40 -7.64 6.33
C VAL A 139 -25.73 -7.56 4.83
N PRO A 140 -26.76 -6.82 4.39
CA PRO A 140 -27.64 -5.94 5.17
C PRO A 140 -28.63 -6.69 6.07
N ASN A 141 -29.09 -6.02 7.13
CA ASN A 141 -30.06 -6.54 8.10
C ASN A 141 -30.93 -5.38 8.67
N ASP A 142 -31.65 -5.63 9.77
CA ASP A 142 -32.52 -4.63 10.40
C ASP A 142 -31.75 -3.42 10.94
N TYR A 143 -30.45 -3.57 11.23
CA TYR A 143 -29.63 -2.53 11.85
C TYR A 143 -28.71 -1.82 10.85
N TRP A 144 -28.24 -2.53 9.82
CA TRP A 144 -27.25 -2.06 8.86
C TRP A 144 -27.75 -2.19 7.43
N GLN A 145 -27.50 -1.18 6.60
CA GLN A 145 -27.92 -1.14 5.20
C GLN A 145 -26.77 -0.73 4.28
N LEU A 146 -26.85 -1.18 3.03
CA LEU A 146 -26.00 -0.69 1.95
C LEU A 146 -26.41 0.75 1.61
N SER A 147 -25.44 1.62 1.44
CA SER A 147 -25.59 3.01 1.04
C SER A 147 -25.01 3.22 -0.35
N ASP A 148 -25.80 3.84 -1.22
CA ASP A 148 -25.40 4.28 -2.56
C ASP A 148 -24.61 5.59 -2.56
N ALA A 149 -24.38 6.17 -1.37
CA ALA A 149 -23.88 7.53 -1.21
C ALA A 149 -22.47 7.73 -1.82
N ASN A 150 -21.67 6.67 -1.95
CA ASN A 150 -20.34 6.74 -2.55
C ASN A 150 -20.21 6.02 -3.91
N ARG A 151 -21.33 5.77 -4.61
CA ARG A 151 -21.34 5.02 -5.89
C ARG A 151 -20.40 5.61 -6.96
N ASP A 152 -20.33 6.93 -7.01
CA ASP A 152 -19.49 7.69 -7.94
C ASP A 152 -18.29 8.34 -7.25
N TYR A 153 -17.88 7.85 -6.07
CA TYR A 153 -16.79 8.42 -5.25
C TYR A 153 -16.99 9.90 -4.83
N LYS A 154 -18.21 10.43 -4.94
CA LYS A 154 -18.55 11.84 -4.66
C LYS A 154 -18.39 12.26 -3.21
N ILE A 155 -18.57 11.34 -2.26
CA ILE A 155 -18.48 11.66 -0.82
C ILE A 155 -17.06 11.46 -0.29
N CYS A 156 -16.41 10.36 -0.70
CA CYS A 156 -15.05 10.07 -0.31
C CYS A 156 -14.33 9.27 -1.41
N GLU A 157 -13.35 9.93 -2.04
CA GLU A 157 -12.52 9.36 -3.12
C GLU A 157 -11.71 8.14 -2.68
N THR A 158 -11.42 8.03 -1.38
CA THR A 158 -10.54 6.99 -0.82
C THR A 158 -11.28 5.84 -0.13
N TYR A 159 -12.62 5.82 -0.25
CA TYR A 159 -13.51 4.76 0.23
C TYR A 159 -14.04 3.92 -0.94
N PRO A 160 -14.46 2.67 -0.70
CA PRO A 160 -15.06 1.85 -1.74
C PRO A 160 -16.40 2.45 -2.23
N ARG A 161 -16.84 1.97 -3.39
CA ARG A 161 -18.11 2.32 -4.02
C ARG A 161 -19.31 2.00 -3.12
N GLU A 162 -19.26 0.85 -2.48
CA GLU A 162 -20.31 0.30 -1.62
C GLU A 162 -19.93 0.48 -0.16
N LEU A 163 -20.81 1.13 0.61
CA LEU A 163 -20.58 1.41 2.02
C LEU A 163 -21.77 0.95 2.84
N TYR A 164 -21.50 0.30 3.98
CA TYR A 164 -22.53 -0.12 4.90
C TYR A 164 -22.59 0.81 6.10
N VAL A 165 -23.79 1.32 6.38
CA VAL A 165 -24.08 2.34 7.40
C VAL A 165 -25.29 1.90 8.23
N PRO A 166 -25.52 2.47 9.43
CA PRO A 166 -26.72 2.17 10.20
C PRO A 166 -27.98 2.50 9.39
N ARG A 167 -29.01 1.65 9.48
CA ARG A 167 -30.29 1.85 8.77
C ARG A 167 -30.98 3.16 9.15
N THR A 168 -30.75 3.65 10.37
CA THR A 168 -31.27 4.92 10.89
C THR A 168 -30.50 6.15 10.42
N ALA A 169 -29.34 5.98 9.78
CA ALA A 169 -28.54 7.08 9.25
C ALA A 169 -29.06 7.49 7.86
N SER A 170 -29.62 8.69 7.76
CA SER A 170 -30.11 9.26 6.50
C SER A 170 -28.98 9.84 5.64
N LYS A 171 -29.24 10.03 4.33
CA LYS A 171 -28.26 10.62 3.40
C LYS A 171 -27.69 11.97 3.88
N PRO A 172 -28.48 12.92 4.43
CA PRO A 172 -27.94 14.16 4.98
C PRO A 172 -26.97 13.94 6.15
N ILE A 173 -27.23 12.97 7.03
CA ILE A 173 -26.33 12.62 8.14
C ILE A 173 -24.98 12.13 7.60
N ILE A 174 -25.00 11.28 6.57
CA ILE A 174 -23.80 10.78 5.91
C ILE A 174 -22.97 11.93 5.31
N VAL A 175 -23.63 12.83 4.57
CA VAL A 175 -22.96 13.97 3.91
C VAL A 175 -22.43 14.98 4.94
N GLY A 176 -23.15 15.24 6.03
CA GLY A 176 -22.67 16.13 7.10
C GLY A 176 -21.47 15.54 7.84
N SER A 177 -21.55 14.26 8.22
CA SER A 177 -20.44 13.55 8.89
C SER A 177 -19.19 13.48 7.99
N SER A 178 -19.33 13.25 6.69
CA SER A 178 -18.17 13.24 5.78
C SER A 178 -17.44 14.57 5.74
N LYS A 179 -18.15 15.70 5.67
CA LYS A 179 -17.55 17.05 5.68
C LYS A 179 -16.77 17.34 6.95
N PHE A 180 -17.17 16.76 8.08
CA PHE A 180 -16.49 16.94 9.37
C PHE A 180 -15.32 15.97 9.58
N ARG A 181 -15.14 14.97 8.71
CA ARG A 181 -14.12 13.93 8.87
C ARG A 181 -13.00 14.16 7.87
N SER A 182 -11.75 14.02 8.32
CA SER A 182 -10.59 14.24 7.46
C SER A 182 -10.68 13.39 6.17
N LYS A 183 -10.53 14.04 5.01
CA LYS A 183 -10.67 13.44 3.67
C LYS A 183 -12.03 12.77 3.39
N GLY A 184 -13.09 13.17 4.08
CA GLY A 184 -14.43 12.61 3.86
C GLY A 184 -14.66 11.21 4.42
N ARG A 185 -13.69 10.63 5.17
CA ARG A 185 -13.74 9.23 5.63
C ARG A 185 -14.61 9.10 6.89
N PHE A 186 -15.92 9.21 6.71
CA PHE A 186 -16.93 9.13 7.77
C PHE A 186 -17.06 7.71 8.35
N PRO A 187 -17.69 7.55 9.55
CA PRO A 187 -17.90 6.24 10.17
C PRO A 187 -18.69 5.25 9.30
N VAL A 188 -18.04 4.15 8.93
CA VAL A 188 -18.63 3.05 8.15
C VAL A 188 -18.31 1.69 8.77
N LEU A 189 -19.18 0.71 8.53
CA LEU A 189 -19.01 -0.66 9.02
C LEU A 189 -17.76 -1.31 8.41
N SER A 190 -16.97 -1.98 9.24
CA SER A 190 -15.86 -2.84 8.80
C SER A 190 -16.13 -4.31 9.09
N TYR A 191 -16.76 -4.59 10.23
CA TYR A 191 -17.09 -5.95 10.65
C TYR A 191 -18.33 -5.95 11.54
N TYR A 192 -19.19 -6.95 11.37
CA TYR A 192 -20.39 -7.16 12.19
C TYR A 192 -20.38 -8.55 12.80
N HIS A 193 -20.52 -8.61 14.13
CA HIS A 193 -20.66 -9.86 14.87
C HIS A 193 -22.13 -10.23 14.96
N LYS A 194 -22.56 -11.24 14.20
CA LYS A 194 -23.98 -11.65 14.07
C LYS A 194 -24.65 -11.95 15.43
N ASP A 195 -24.04 -12.77 16.29
CA ASP A 195 -24.71 -13.22 17.52
C ASP A 195 -24.82 -12.12 18.57
N LYS A 196 -23.74 -11.35 18.79
CA LYS A 196 -23.69 -10.26 19.77
C LYS A 196 -24.21 -8.93 19.24
N LYS A 197 -24.50 -8.84 17.94
CA LYS A 197 -24.90 -7.61 17.22
C LYS A 197 -23.91 -6.44 17.40
N ALA A 198 -22.67 -6.74 17.74
CA ALA A 198 -21.61 -5.75 17.93
C ALA A 198 -20.98 -5.40 16.58
N ALA A 199 -20.59 -4.14 16.41
CA ALA A 199 -20.01 -3.64 15.16
C ALA A 199 -18.64 -3.02 15.40
N ILE A 200 -17.72 -3.27 14.48
CA ILE A 200 -16.46 -2.54 14.35
C ILE A 200 -16.64 -1.57 13.19
N CYS A 201 -16.57 -0.28 13.48
CA CYS A 201 -16.62 0.78 12.49
C CYS A 201 -15.25 1.45 12.35
N ARG A 202 -14.96 1.96 11.15
CA ARG A 202 -13.74 2.72 10.85
C ARG A 202 -14.10 4.12 10.35
N CYS A 203 -13.27 5.11 10.66
CA CYS A 203 -13.36 6.48 10.17
C CYS A 203 -11.97 7.14 10.25
N SER A 204 -11.85 8.35 9.68
CA SER A 204 -10.73 9.25 9.97
C SER A 204 -11.01 10.11 11.21
N GLN A 205 -9.98 10.84 11.64
CA GLN A 205 -10.12 11.81 12.71
C GLN A 205 -11.16 12.89 12.37
N PRO A 206 -11.96 13.33 13.36
CA PRO A 206 -12.84 14.48 13.19
C PRO A 206 -12.03 15.78 13.09
N LEU A 207 -12.51 16.72 12.29
CA LEU A 207 -11.94 18.06 12.11
C LEU A 207 -12.41 19.00 13.24
N SER A 208 -12.31 18.52 14.48
CA SER A 208 -12.82 19.23 15.67
C SER A 208 -12.02 20.49 16.00
N GLY A 209 -10.77 20.62 15.54
CA GLY A 209 -9.90 21.74 15.91
C GLY A 209 -9.90 21.95 17.42
N PHE A 210 -10.12 23.19 17.86
CA PHE A 210 -10.24 23.53 19.28
C PHE A 210 -11.65 23.28 19.86
N SER A 211 -12.72 23.59 19.12
CA SER A 211 -14.11 23.54 19.63
C SER A 211 -15.19 23.19 18.59
N ALA A 212 -14.81 22.82 17.37
CA ALA A 212 -15.77 22.51 16.33
C ALA A 212 -16.52 21.21 16.63
N ARG A 213 -17.85 21.25 16.49
CA ARG A 213 -18.75 20.11 16.64
C ARG A 213 -19.62 20.00 15.39
N CYS A 214 -19.97 18.79 15.03
CA CYS A 214 -20.87 18.50 13.90
C CYS A 214 -22.03 17.65 14.41
N LEU A 215 -23.24 18.18 14.29
CA LEU A 215 -24.45 17.52 14.78
C LEU A 215 -24.71 16.23 14.00
N GLU A 216 -24.46 16.24 12.70
CA GLU A 216 -24.60 15.08 11.82
C GLU A 216 -23.61 13.98 12.19
N ASP A 217 -22.36 14.31 12.54
CA ASP A 217 -21.38 13.33 13.00
C ASP A 217 -21.76 12.75 14.37
N GLU A 218 -22.26 13.58 15.28
CA GLU A 218 -22.79 13.12 16.58
C GLU A 218 -23.98 12.17 16.40
N HIS A 219 -24.92 12.49 15.50
CA HIS A 219 -26.05 11.63 15.15
C HIS A 219 -25.60 10.34 14.45
N MET A 220 -24.59 10.38 13.60
CA MET A 220 -24.00 9.19 12.96
C MET A 220 -23.46 8.23 14.02
N LEU A 221 -22.66 8.73 14.97
CA LEU A 221 -22.13 7.92 16.06
C LEU A 221 -23.24 7.39 16.97
N GLN A 222 -24.28 8.19 17.22
CA GLN A 222 -25.44 7.74 17.97
C GLN A 222 -26.21 6.63 17.24
N ALA A 223 -26.34 6.71 15.91
CA ALA A 223 -26.96 5.69 15.09
C ALA A 223 -26.18 4.36 15.16
N ILE A 224 -24.85 4.43 15.14
CA ILE A 224 -23.97 3.25 15.34
C ILE A 224 -24.18 2.63 16.72
N SER A 225 -24.23 3.46 17.77
CA SER A 225 -24.49 2.97 19.14
C SER A 225 -25.86 2.29 19.24
N LYS A 226 -26.90 2.91 18.68
CA LYS A 226 -28.29 2.37 18.66
C LYS A 226 -28.43 1.09 17.82
N ALA A 227 -27.54 0.85 16.86
CA ALA A 227 -27.53 -0.37 16.07
C ALA A 227 -27.14 -1.62 16.89
N ASN A 228 -26.59 -1.44 18.10
CA ASN A 228 -26.38 -2.52 19.06
C ASN A 228 -27.45 -2.47 20.17
N PRO A 229 -28.46 -3.37 20.16
CA PRO A 229 -29.52 -3.36 21.17
C PRO A 229 -29.03 -3.79 22.56
N SER A 230 -27.91 -4.53 22.64
CA SER A 230 -27.41 -5.10 23.89
C SER A 230 -26.54 -4.13 24.69
N ASN A 231 -25.93 -3.13 24.05
CA ASN A 231 -25.04 -2.19 24.72
C ASN A 231 -25.17 -0.78 24.12
N ARG A 232 -25.50 0.19 24.96
CA ARG A 232 -25.60 1.62 24.59
C ARG A 232 -24.27 2.36 24.63
N TYR A 233 -23.21 1.73 25.13
CA TYR A 233 -21.89 2.33 25.19
C TYR A 233 -21.12 2.03 23.92
N MET A 234 -20.58 3.10 23.31
CA MET A 234 -19.68 3.00 22.18
C MET A 234 -18.25 3.32 22.61
N TYR A 235 -17.30 2.57 22.06
CA TYR A 235 -15.88 2.80 22.26
C TYR A 235 -15.27 3.40 21.00
N VAL A 236 -14.49 4.47 21.18
CA VAL A 236 -13.69 5.08 20.13
C VAL A 236 -12.23 4.77 20.41
N MET A 237 -11.61 4.06 19.47
CA MET A 237 -10.19 3.71 19.51
C MET A 237 -9.42 4.68 18.61
N ASP A 238 -8.69 5.62 19.22
CA ASP A 238 -7.71 6.44 18.48
C ASP A 238 -6.34 5.81 18.67
N THR A 239 -5.68 5.45 17.58
CA THR A 239 -4.37 4.82 17.64
C THR A 239 -3.24 5.81 17.86
N ARG A 240 -3.48 7.14 17.84
CA ARG A 240 -2.46 8.18 18.07
C ARG A 240 -2.20 8.44 19.56
N PRO A 241 -0.95 8.78 19.92
CA PRO A 241 -0.60 9.12 21.30
C PRO A 241 -1.29 10.41 21.70
N LYS A 242 -1.48 10.63 23.00
CA LYS A 242 -2.18 11.82 23.51
C LYS A 242 -1.52 13.12 23.06
N VAL A 243 -0.19 13.15 22.99
CA VAL A 243 0.61 14.33 22.57
C VAL A 243 0.35 14.71 21.11
N CYS A 244 0.05 13.73 20.26
CA CYS A 244 -0.14 13.97 18.83
C CYS A 244 -1.59 14.20 18.42
N LYS A 245 -2.51 14.30 19.39
CA LYS A 245 -3.86 14.82 19.14
C LYS A 245 -3.86 16.33 18.89
N SER A 246 -2.85 17.03 19.40
CA SER A 246 -2.59 18.45 19.09
C SER A 246 -1.69 18.65 17.86
N THR A 247 -0.94 17.63 17.44
CA THR A 247 0.03 17.68 16.34
C THR A 247 0.18 16.29 15.71
N ASP A 248 -0.30 16.08 14.48
CA ASP A 248 -0.30 14.78 13.77
C ASP A 248 1.07 14.03 13.77
N GLN A 249 1.27 13.03 14.64
CA GLN A 249 2.39 12.04 14.69
C GLN A 249 2.09 10.84 15.68
N PRO A 250 2.93 9.76 15.86
CA PRO A 250 2.47 8.35 16.07
C PRO A 250 2.60 7.77 17.50
N LEU A 251 2.15 6.56 17.89
CA LEU A 251 0.83 5.90 17.98
C LEU A 251 0.69 5.35 19.45
N PHE A 252 -0.43 5.58 20.16
CA PHE A 252 -0.88 4.78 21.33
C PHE A 252 -2.40 4.55 21.22
N LEU A 253 -2.88 3.34 21.52
CA LEU A 253 -4.30 3.00 21.53
C LEU A 253 -5.01 3.67 22.72
N HIS A 254 -5.83 4.69 22.46
CA HIS A 254 -6.67 5.33 23.47
C HIS A 254 -8.13 4.95 23.27
N VAL A 255 -8.68 4.25 24.27
CA VAL A 255 -10.08 3.88 24.34
C VAL A 255 -10.86 5.00 25.03
N ARG A 256 -11.73 5.70 24.30
CA ARG A 256 -12.73 6.60 24.92
C ARG A 256 -14.09 5.94 24.92
N ARG A 257 -14.69 5.85 26.11
CA ARG A 257 -16.11 5.52 26.27
C ARG A 257 -16.91 6.78 25.98
N VAL A 258 -17.76 6.75 24.95
CA VAL A 258 -18.66 7.87 24.64
C VAL A 258 -19.98 7.59 25.37
N LEU A 259 -20.32 8.48 26.32
CA LEU A 259 -21.60 8.48 27.04
C LEU A 259 -22.51 9.55 26.43
N ARG A 260 -23.66 9.17 25.86
CA ARG A 260 -24.88 9.99 25.79
C ARG A 260 -26.10 9.10 25.73
#